data_AF-A0A0N4UQS0-F1
#
_entry.id   AF-A0A0N4UQS0-F1
#
_cell.length_a   1.000
_cell.length_b   1.000
_cell.length_c   1.000
_cell.angle_alpha   90.00
_cell.angle_beta   90.00
_cell.angle_gamma   90.00
#
_symmetry.space_group_name_H-M   'P 1'
#
loop_
_entity.id
_entity.type
_entity.pdbx_description
1 polymer ?
#
loop_
_entity_poly.entity_id
_entity_poly.type
_entity_poly.pdbx_seq_one_letter_code
_entity_poly.pdbx_strand_id
1 'polypeptide(L)'
;MHISSIIIYFIVNNMRATMIDYSTRLWLILAILIINDKFMQTEQILGIISVPNADWNSPSLSDEIDVGISSGYVKASNLILGSIDEKFDPCVDFFKFACGKWIEHNPIPDDMVHYGILTLIRERVSSEMKALNKELSGSGPTVSDIFLMFDSARREIFGIICG
;
A
#
# COMPACT_ATOMS: atom_id res chain seq x y z
N MET A 1 17.85 9.82 -0.31
CA MET A 1 19.26 10.07 0.13
C MET A 1 19.28 9.98 1.65
N HIS A 2 19.08 8.75 2.10
CA HIS A 2 19.45 8.16 3.36
C HIS A 2 19.91 9.11 4.47
N ILE A 3 18.96 9.42 5.36
CA ILE A 3 19.24 9.82 6.75
C ILE A 3 20.28 8.85 7.36
N SER A 4 20.27 7.58 6.97
CA SER A 4 21.32 6.62 7.36
C SER A 4 22.71 6.97 6.81
N SER A 5 22.86 7.50 5.60
CA SER A 5 24.16 7.94 5.06
C SER A 5 24.65 9.23 5.71
N ILE A 6 23.75 10.16 6.05
CA ILE A 6 24.10 11.38 6.79
C ILE A 6 24.50 11.04 8.23
N ILE A 7 23.77 10.12 8.87
CA ILE A 7 24.09 9.63 10.21
C ILE A 7 25.42 8.87 10.20
N ILE A 8 25.67 8.00 9.21
CA ILE A 8 26.96 7.32 9.06
C ILE A 8 28.08 8.34 8.82
N TYR A 9 27.88 9.35 7.97
CA TYR A 9 28.89 10.38 7.72
C TYR A 9 29.18 11.22 8.96
N PHE A 10 28.15 11.64 9.70
CA PHE A 10 28.32 12.34 10.98
C PHE A 10 28.97 11.45 12.05
N ILE A 11 28.61 10.17 12.14
CA ILE A 11 29.21 9.22 13.08
C ILE A 11 30.69 8.97 12.73
N VAL A 12 31.02 8.77 11.45
CA VAL A 12 32.39 8.53 10.98
C VAL A 12 33.26 9.78 11.11
N ASN A 13 32.75 10.96 10.77
CA ASN A 13 33.50 12.22 10.93
C ASN A 13 33.62 12.65 12.39
N ASN A 14 32.61 12.40 13.23
CA ASN A 14 32.67 12.73 14.65
C ASN A 14 33.54 11.72 15.44
N MET A 15 33.63 10.47 15.00
CA MET A 15 34.57 9.48 15.55
C MET A 15 36.04 9.79 15.25
N ARG A 16 36.35 10.63 14.25
CA ARG A 16 37.72 11.09 13.97
C ARG A 16 38.20 12.20 14.91
N ALA A 17 37.28 12.90 15.59
CA ALA A 17 37.57 14.16 16.26
C ALA A 17 37.74 14.05 17.78
N THR A 18 37.46 12.91 18.40
CA THR A 18 37.51 12.78 19.86
C THR A 18 38.13 11.44 20.25
N MET A 19 39.13 11.48 21.13
CA MET A 19 39.65 10.31 21.86
C MET A 19 38.52 9.78 22.75
N ILE A 20 37.65 8.99 22.14
CA ILE A 20 36.48 8.37 22.74
C ILE A 20 36.96 7.05 23.36
N ASP A 21 36.97 7.01 24.69
CA ASP A 21 37.27 5.88 25.56
C ASP A 21 36.68 4.55 25.02
N TYR A 22 37.36 3.42 25.28
CA TYR A 22 36.89 2.08 24.92
C TYR A 22 35.44 1.83 25.36
N SER A 23 35.03 2.45 26.48
CA SER A 23 33.67 2.45 26.99
C SER A 23 32.64 2.95 25.95
N THR A 24 32.89 4.11 25.34
CA THR A 24 31.95 4.73 24.38
C THR A 24 31.96 4.04 23.02
N ARG A 25 33.08 3.42 22.62
CA ARG A 25 33.10 2.50 21.47
C ARG A 25 32.23 1.26 21.70
N LEU A 26 32.23 0.71 22.91
CA LEU A 26 31.40 -0.44 23.27
C LEU A 26 29.90 -0.08 23.21
N TRP A 27 29.51 1.09 23.72
CA TRP A 27 28.13 1.58 23.66
C TRP A 27 27.64 1.84 22.23
N LEU A 28 28.50 2.40 21.37
CA LEU A 28 28.16 2.60 19.95
C LEU A 28 27.97 1.27 19.21
N ILE A 29 28.85 0.28 19.45
CA ILE A 29 28.72 -1.05 18.84
C ILE A 29 27.44 -1.74 19.33
N LEU A 30 27.12 -1.68 20.63
CA LEU A 30 25.87 -2.21 21.18
C LEU A 30 24.64 -1.51 20.59
N ALA A 31 24.67 -0.18 20.45
CA ALA A 31 23.58 0.57 19.82
C ALA A 31 23.36 0.16 18.36
N ILE A 32 24.43 -0.02 17.58
CA ILE A 32 24.35 -0.48 16.19
C ILE A 32 23.79 -1.90 16.12
N LEU A 33 24.23 -2.81 16.99
CA LEU A 33 23.70 -4.19 17.04
C LEU A 33 22.21 -4.21 17.42
N ILE A 34 21.77 -3.38 18.38
CA ILE A 34 20.36 -3.25 18.77
C ILE A 34 19.51 -2.66 17.65
N ILE A 35 20.02 -1.66 16.93
CA ILE A 35 19.33 -1.06 15.77
C ILE A 35 19.22 -2.09 14.65
N ASN A 36 20.27 -2.86 14.37
CA ASN A 36 20.27 -3.89 13.35
C ASN A 36 19.37 -5.10 13.71
N ASP A 37 19.35 -5.52 14.98
CA ASP A 37 18.48 -6.62 15.44
C ASP A 37 16.99 -6.25 15.37
N LYS A 38 16.65 -5.00 15.72
CA LYS A 38 15.28 -4.48 15.57
C LYS A 38 14.88 -4.23 14.11
N PHE A 39 15.85 -3.97 13.23
CA PHE A 39 15.62 -3.77 11.79
C PHE A 39 15.48 -5.11 11.02
N MET A 40 16.11 -6.19 11.51
CA MET A 40 16.01 -7.53 10.92
C MET A 40 14.71 -8.28 11.26
N GLN A 41 13.95 -7.84 12.27
CA GLN A 41 12.64 -8.43 12.59
C GLN A 41 11.46 -7.83 11.79
N THR A 42 11.71 -6.80 10.98
CA THR A 42 10.70 -6.14 10.13
C THR A 42 10.58 -6.69 8.71
N GLU A 43 11.25 -7.82 8.38
CA GLU A 43 11.19 -8.48 7.06
C GLU A 43 10.11 -9.59 6.96
N GLN A 44 9.04 -9.55 7.76
CA GLN A 44 7.84 -10.37 7.48
C GLN A 44 7.07 -9.93 6.21
N ILE A 45 7.57 -8.91 5.51
CA ILE A 45 6.98 -8.33 4.30
C ILE A 45 7.37 -9.06 3.00
N LEU A 46 8.30 -10.01 3.04
CA LEU A 46 8.66 -10.85 1.88
C LEU A 46 7.74 -12.07 1.66
N GLY A 47 6.87 -12.40 2.64
CA GLY A 47 5.87 -13.48 2.52
C GLY A 47 4.55 -13.05 1.88
N ILE A 48 4.34 -11.75 1.64
CA ILE A 48 3.09 -11.18 1.15
C ILE A 48 3.06 -11.01 -0.38
N ILE A 49 4.19 -11.27 -1.06
CA ILE A 49 4.37 -11.05 -2.50
C ILE A 49 4.36 -12.38 -3.28
N SER A 50 4.19 -13.53 -2.62
CA SER A 50 3.86 -14.78 -3.30
C SER A 50 2.35 -14.88 -3.48
N VAL A 51 1.80 -14.23 -4.51
CA VAL A 51 0.51 -14.68 -5.05
C VAL A 51 0.80 -16.04 -5.67
N PRO A 52 0.26 -17.17 -5.14
CA PRO A 52 0.41 -18.44 -5.82
C PRO A 52 -0.22 -18.24 -7.20
N ASN A 53 0.49 -18.63 -8.26
CA ASN A 53 -0.12 -18.73 -9.58
C ASN A 53 -1.44 -19.48 -9.38
N ALA A 54 -2.56 -18.82 -9.65
CA ALA A 54 -3.87 -19.42 -9.49
C ALA A 54 -3.91 -20.65 -10.38
N ASP A 55 -3.79 -21.83 -9.78
CA ASP A 55 -4.04 -23.08 -10.46
C ASP A 55 -5.55 -23.17 -10.67
N TRP A 56 -5.97 -22.78 -11.88
CA TRP A 56 -7.35 -22.86 -12.33
C TRP A 56 -7.85 -24.32 -12.44
N ASN A 57 -7.00 -25.32 -12.16
CA ASN A 57 -7.34 -26.74 -12.07
C ASN A 57 -7.37 -27.27 -10.62
N SER A 58 -7.45 -26.38 -9.62
CA SER A 58 -7.67 -26.81 -8.24
C SER A 58 -9.01 -27.57 -8.11
N PRO A 59 -9.05 -28.68 -7.35
CA PRO A 59 -10.30 -29.37 -7.04
C PRO A 59 -11.32 -28.38 -6.49
N SER A 60 -12.59 -28.55 -6.88
CA SER A 60 -13.71 -27.71 -6.44
C SER A 60 -13.61 -27.38 -4.96
N LEU A 61 -13.82 -26.10 -4.66
CA LEU A 61 -13.95 -25.49 -3.34
C LEU A 61 -15.14 -26.11 -2.57
N SER A 62 -15.02 -27.38 -2.17
CA SER A 62 -16.06 -28.14 -1.48
C SER A 62 -15.61 -28.70 -0.13
N ASP A 63 -14.32 -28.61 0.20
CA ASP A 63 -13.79 -29.03 1.50
C ASP A 63 -13.30 -27.79 2.28
N GLU A 64 -14.13 -27.37 3.24
CA GLU A 64 -13.91 -26.34 4.25
C GLU A 64 -13.47 -24.95 3.73
N ILE A 65 -14.45 -24.14 3.32
CA ILE A 65 -14.22 -22.70 3.17
C ILE A 65 -14.16 -22.09 4.58
N ASP A 66 -12.95 -21.88 5.11
CA ASP A 66 -12.75 -20.91 6.19
C ASP A 66 -12.99 -19.51 5.61
N VAL A 67 -14.26 -19.11 5.54
CA VAL A 67 -14.63 -17.75 5.14
C VAL A 67 -14.11 -16.81 6.20
N GLY A 68 -13.00 -16.13 5.90
CA GLY A 68 -12.45 -15.11 6.80
C GLY A 68 -13.53 -14.07 7.12
N ILE A 69 -13.97 -13.98 8.36
CA ILE A 69 -14.98 -13.00 8.81
C ILE A 69 -14.38 -11.63 9.15
N SER A 70 -13.21 -11.31 8.60
CA SER A 70 -12.57 -10.02 8.81
C SER A 70 -13.46 -8.88 8.31
N SER A 71 -13.37 -7.70 8.92
CA SER A 71 -14.13 -6.53 8.47
C SER A 71 -13.89 -6.21 6.99
N GLY A 72 -12.67 -6.47 6.49
CA GLY A 72 -12.32 -6.31 5.08
C GLY A 72 -13.10 -7.25 4.17
N TYR A 73 -13.16 -8.54 4.52
CA TYR A 73 -13.91 -9.55 3.76
C TYR A 73 -15.40 -9.27 3.75
N VAL A 74 -15.99 -8.92 4.90
CA VAL A 74 -17.42 -8.58 4.99
C VAL A 74 -17.75 -7.36 4.11
N LYS A 75 -16.92 -6.32 4.14
CA LYS A 75 -17.08 -5.14 3.27
C LYS A 75 -16.97 -5.49 1.79
N ALA A 76 -15.95 -6.27 1.41
CA ALA A 76 -15.76 -6.70 0.03
C ALA A 76 -16.92 -7.57 -0.46
N SER A 77 -17.37 -8.53 0.33
CA SER A 77 -18.52 -9.40 0.04
C SER A 77 -19.78 -8.58 -0.21
N ASN A 78 -20.09 -7.62 0.68
CA ASN A 78 -21.27 -6.76 0.50
C ASN A 78 -21.21 -5.91 -0.78
N LEU A 79 -20.03 -5.41 -1.17
CA LEU A 79 -19.86 -4.66 -2.43
C LEU A 79 -20.10 -5.55 -3.65
N ILE A 80 -19.62 -6.80 -3.61
CA ILE A 80 -19.81 -7.78 -4.69
C ILE A 80 -21.29 -8.18 -4.79
N LEU A 81 -21.91 -8.56 -3.67
CA LEU A 81 -23.32 -8.96 -3.62
C LEU A 81 -24.27 -7.82 -4.04
N GLY A 82 -23.90 -6.57 -3.75
CA GLY A 82 -24.64 -5.40 -4.22
C GLY A 82 -24.57 -5.17 -5.74
N SER A 83 -23.58 -5.75 -6.43
CA SER A 83 -23.36 -5.58 -7.87
C SER A 83 -23.94 -6.71 -8.71
N ILE A 84 -24.05 -7.92 -8.13
CA ILE A 84 -24.55 -9.13 -8.79
C ILE A 84 -26.05 -9.04 -9.07
N ASP A 85 -26.45 -9.26 -10.33
CA ASP A 85 -27.83 -9.43 -10.77
C ASP A 85 -28.12 -10.89 -11.16
N GLU A 86 -28.74 -11.63 -10.24
CA GLU A 86 -29.10 -13.05 -10.39
C GLU A 86 -30.18 -13.30 -11.46
N LYS A 87 -30.75 -12.26 -12.08
CA LYS A 87 -31.67 -12.41 -13.22
C LYS A 87 -30.96 -12.90 -14.49
N PHE A 88 -29.65 -12.71 -14.58
CA PHE A 88 -28.85 -13.09 -15.74
C PHE A 88 -28.10 -14.39 -15.49
N ASP A 89 -28.12 -15.29 -16.47
CA ASP A 89 -27.32 -16.52 -16.40
C ASP A 89 -25.82 -16.18 -16.60
N PRO A 90 -24.94 -16.49 -15.63
CA PRO A 90 -23.50 -16.24 -15.75
C PRO A 90 -22.84 -16.98 -16.92
N CYS A 91 -23.42 -18.10 -17.39
CA CYS A 91 -22.94 -18.85 -18.55
C CYS A 91 -23.29 -18.15 -19.88
N VAL A 92 -24.27 -17.25 -19.87
CA VAL A 92 -24.76 -16.53 -21.06
C VAL A 92 -24.18 -15.12 -21.13
N ASP A 93 -24.26 -14.36 -20.03
CA ASP A 93 -23.78 -12.98 -19.94
C ASP A 93 -23.21 -12.71 -18.55
N PHE A 94 -21.97 -13.15 -18.33
CA PHE A 94 -21.26 -12.96 -17.07
C PHE A 94 -21.15 -11.49 -16.68
N PHE A 95 -21.08 -10.58 -17.65
CA PHE A 95 -20.98 -9.14 -17.37
C PHE A 95 -22.27 -8.61 -16.75
N LYS A 96 -23.45 -8.92 -17.31
CA LYS A 96 -24.73 -8.54 -16.71
C LYS A 96 -24.99 -9.25 -15.39
N PHE A 97 -24.59 -10.51 -15.27
CA PHE A 97 -24.67 -11.22 -13.99
C PHE A 97 -23.82 -10.53 -12.91
N ALA A 98 -22.56 -10.18 -13.19
CA ALA A 98 -21.65 -9.63 -12.20
C ALA A 98 -21.86 -8.14 -11.90
N CYS A 99 -22.33 -7.35 -12.87
CA CYS A 99 -22.40 -5.90 -12.78
C CYS A 99 -23.80 -5.32 -13.02
N GLY A 100 -24.82 -6.14 -13.28
CA GLY A 100 -26.16 -5.68 -13.68
C GLY A 100 -26.77 -4.68 -12.69
N LYS A 101 -26.77 -5.03 -11.39
CA LYS A 101 -27.25 -4.10 -10.35
C LYS A 101 -26.36 -2.87 -10.23
N TRP A 102 -25.05 -3.01 -10.42
CA TRP A 102 -24.15 -1.85 -10.33
C TRP A 102 -24.50 -0.81 -11.40
N ILE A 103 -24.73 -1.23 -12.63
CA ILE A 103 -25.11 -0.35 -13.76
C ILE A 103 -26.47 0.29 -13.52
N GLU A 104 -27.45 -0.46 -12.98
CA GLU A 104 -28.77 0.05 -12.63
C GLU A 104 -28.71 1.19 -11.59
N HIS A 105 -27.87 1.03 -10.56
CA HIS A 105 -27.75 2.02 -9.48
C HIS A 105 -26.77 3.16 -9.78
N ASN A 106 -25.95 3.05 -10.82
CA ASN A 106 -24.88 4.01 -11.15
C ASN A 106 -24.94 4.45 -12.62
N PRO A 107 -26.00 5.17 -13.04
CA PRO A 107 -26.07 5.71 -14.39
C PRO A 107 -24.93 6.70 -14.65
N ILE A 108 -24.49 6.81 -15.90
CA ILE A 108 -23.42 7.74 -16.29
C ILE A 108 -23.94 9.18 -16.13
N PRO A 109 -23.29 10.02 -15.31
CA PRO A 109 -23.66 11.44 -15.19
C PRO A 109 -23.51 12.21 -16.51
N ASP A 110 -24.30 13.26 -16.72
CA ASP A 110 -24.32 14.03 -17.98
C ASP A 110 -22.97 14.69 -18.33
N ASP A 111 -22.10 14.92 -17.34
CA ASP A 111 -20.78 15.51 -17.49
C ASP A 111 -19.67 14.48 -17.78
N MET A 112 -20.03 13.19 -17.88
CA MET A 112 -19.08 12.10 -18.04
C MET A 112 -19.39 11.22 -19.25
N VAL A 113 -18.34 10.72 -19.92
CA VAL A 113 -18.48 9.73 -21.02
C VAL A 113 -18.39 8.29 -20.53
N HIS A 114 -17.90 8.09 -19.31
CA HIS A 114 -17.75 6.78 -18.68
C HIS A 114 -17.86 6.94 -17.17
N TYR A 115 -18.62 6.06 -16.54
CA TYR A 115 -18.69 5.93 -15.09
C TYR A 115 -18.45 4.48 -14.70
N GLY A 116 -17.56 4.28 -13.72
CA GLY A 116 -17.04 2.97 -13.35
C GLY A 116 -16.46 3.00 -11.94
N ILE A 117 -16.15 1.82 -11.41
CA ILE A 117 -15.52 1.66 -10.09
C ILE A 117 -14.22 2.47 -9.96
N LEU A 118 -13.41 2.56 -11.02
CA LEU A 118 -12.18 3.36 -10.99
C LEU A 118 -12.46 4.86 -10.86
N THR A 119 -13.51 5.37 -11.50
CA THR A 119 -13.94 6.78 -11.35
C THR A 119 -14.39 7.04 -9.91
N LEU A 120 -15.26 6.17 -9.37
CA LEU A 120 -15.71 6.22 -7.97
C LEU A 120 -14.54 6.21 -6.98
N ILE A 121 -13.56 5.33 -7.16
CA ILE A 121 -12.38 5.25 -6.29
C ILE A 121 -11.55 6.53 -6.40
N ARG A 122 -11.31 7.05 -7.61
CA ARG A 122 -10.56 8.29 -7.83
C ARG A 122 -11.23 9.48 -7.15
N GLU A 123 -12.55 9.60 -7.29
CA GLU A 123 -13.32 10.66 -6.65
C GLU A 123 -13.24 10.59 -5.13
N ARG A 124 -13.44 9.39 -4.56
CA ARG A 124 -13.31 9.17 -3.12
C ARG A 124 -11.91 9.52 -2.62
N VAL A 125 -10.86 9.01 -3.28
CA VAL A 125 -9.48 9.33 -2.89
C VAL A 125 -9.22 10.84 -2.99
N SER A 126 -9.73 11.51 -4.03
CA SER A 126 -9.59 12.96 -4.19
C SER A 126 -10.34 13.74 -3.11
N SER A 127 -11.55 13.31 -2.71
CA SER A 127 -12.32 13.99 -1.66
C SER A 127 -11.65 13.86 -0.30
N GLU A 128 -11.12 12.67 0.03
CA GLU A 128 -10.36 12.44 1.26
C GLU A 128 -9.08 13.28 1.31
N MET A 129 -8.32 13.31 0.21
CA MET A 129 -7.12 14.16 0.11
C MET A 129 -7.45 15.65 0.33
N LYS A 130 -8.57 16.13 -0.23
CA LYS A 130 -9.02 17.52 -0.04
C LYS A 130 -9.47 17.78 1.40
N ALA A 131 -10.12 16.83 2.06
CA ALA A 131 -10.53 16.95 3.45
C ALA A 131 -9.30 17.07 4.36
N LEU A 132 -8.33 16.16 4.21
CA LEU A 132 -7.06 16.20 4.94
C LEU A 132 -6.31 17.52 4.71
N ASN A 133 -6.28 18.02 3.47
CA ASN A 133 -5.62 19.29 3.16
C ASN A 133 -6.28 20.50 3.86
N LYS A 134 -7.62 20.48 4.01
CA LYS A 134 -8.35 21.53 4.75
C LYS A 134 -8.09 21.45 6.25
N GLU A 135 -8.09 20.25 6.82
CA GLU A 135 -7.80 20.02 8.24
C GLU A 135 -6.38 20.47 8.59
N LEU A 136 -5.42 20.20 7.71
CA LEU A 136 -4.03 20.63 7.89
C LEU A 136 -3.83 22.14 7.77
N SER A 137 -4.85 22.95 7.42
CA SER A 137 -4.79 24.43 7.38
C SER A 137 -3.54 24.98 6.65
N GLY A 138 -3.09 24.31 5.59
CA GLY A 138 -1.88 24.68 4.83
C GLY A 138 -0.54 24.30 5.49
N SER A 139 -0.55 23.59 6.62
CA SER A 139 0.64 22.96 7.23
C SER A 139 1.00 21.60 6.62
N GLY A 140 0.16 21.08 5.73
CA GLY A 140 0.42 19.85 4.99
C GLY A 140 1.46 20.02 3.88
N PRO A 141 2.03 18.91 3.37
CA PRO A 141 2.99 18.97 2.28
C PRO A 141 2.34 19.58 1.03
N THR A 142 3.04 20.51 0.39
CA THR A 142 2.64 21.06 -0.91
C THR A 142 2.77 20.01 -2.01
N VAL A 143 2.19 20.27 -3.19
CA VAL A 143 2.39 19.40 -4.36
C VAL A 143 3.88 19.21 -4.67
N SER A 144 4.70 20.24 -4.45
CA SER A 144 6.15 20.17 -4.59
C SER A 144 6.77 19.23 -3.57
N ASP A 145 6.35 19.29 -2.30
CA ASP A 145 6.83 18.38 -1.26
C ASP A 145 6.44 16.93 -1.57
N ILE A 146 5.20 16.71 -2.00
CA ILE A 146 4.71 15.40 -2.42
C ILE A 146 5.52 14.87 -3.60
N PHE A 147 5.81 15.71 -4.60
CA PHE A 147 6.64 15.34 -5.74
C PHE A 147 8.06 14.95 -5.30
N LEU A 148 8.67 15.71 -4.39
CA LEU A 148 9.98 15.39 -3.81
C LEU A 148 9.94 14.08 -3.02
N MET A 149 8.85 13.77 -2.32
CA MET A 149 8.67 12.47 -1.65
C MET A 149 8.66 11.32 -2.66
N PHE A 150 7.86 11.41 -3.72
CA PHE A 150 7.80 10.38 -4.76
C PHE A 150 9.12 10.23 -5.52
N ASP A 151 9.77 11.34 -5.83
CA ASP A 151 11.06 11.36 -6.52
C ASP A 151 12.20 10.80 -5.64
N SER A 152 12.18 11.08 -4.34
CA SER A 152 13.08 10.45 -3.38
C SER A 152 12.85 8.94 -3.29
N ALA A 153 11.59 8.49 -3.18
CA ALA A 153 11.25 7.07 -3.16
C ALA A 153 11.67 6.36 -4.45
N ARG A 154 11.47 6.99 -5.61
CA ARG A 154 11.93 6.48 -6.91
C ARG A 154 13.43 6.29 -6.93
N ARG A 155 14.21 7.27 -6.46
CA ARG A 155 15.68 7.16 -6.39
C ARG A 155 16.15 6.05 -5.46
N GLU A 156 15.47 5.85 -4.33
CA GLU A 156 15.82 4.80 -3.38
C GLU A 156 15.53 3.42 -3.94
N ILE A 157 14.35 3.21 -4.52
CA ILE A 157 14.02 1.95 -5.21
C ILE A 157 14.99 1.69 -6.36
N PHE A 158 15.28 2.69 -7.20
CA PHE A 158 16.23 2.53 -8.31
C PHE A 158 17.65 2.24 -7.82
N GLY A 159 18.10 2.87 -6.74
CA GLY A 159 19.39 2.59 -6.11
C GLY A 159 19.50 1.18 -5.52
N ILE A 160 18.40 0.63 -4.99
CA ILE A 160 18.34 -0.76 -4.50
C ILE A 160 18.37 -1.75 -5.67
N ILE A 161 17.64 -1.47 -6.75
CA ILE A 161 17.53 -2.40 -7.90
C ILE A 161 18.79 -2.39 -8.77
N CYS A 162 19.48 -1.25 -8.89
CA CYS A 162 20.62 -1.08 -9.79
C CYS A 162 21.98 -0.95 -9.09
N GLY A 163 22.04 -1.16 -7.76
CA GLY A 163 23.25 -1.07 -6.94
C GLY A 163 23.99 -2.39 -6.74
#